data_AF-A0A242BLJ3-F1
#
_entry.id   AF-A0A242BLJ3-F1
#
_cell.length_a   1.000
_cell.length_b   1.000
_cell.length_c   1.000
_cell.angle_alpha   90.00
_cell.angle_beta   90.00
_cell.angle_gamma   90.00
#
_symmetry.space_group_name_H-M   'P 1'
#
loop_
_entity.id
_entity.type
_entity.pdbx_description
1 polymer ?
#
loop_
_entity_poly.entity_id
_entity_poly.type
_entity_poly.pdbx_seq_one_letter_code
_entity_poly.pdbx_strand_id
1 'polypeptide(L)'
;MKDIWKYGRTGGEYAGKVLDDMLVSVPYTDQPPLEGVRTDGEPLTIADQMFDPKLNQWIVLMNVLDHNDLNNLKAMYEALEHENDNLKQLNAKIMLNNVAIKQENTELKEKADNLAQINSKVILTSLQNSKDIAEIKEQLNSESEGGE
;
A
#
# COMPACT_ATOMS: atom_id res chain seq x y z
N MET A 1 -58.79 3.18 17.62
CA MET A 1 -57.89 4.33 17.84
C MET A 1 -56.67 4.12 16.97
N LYS A 2 -56.25 5.15 16.23
CA LYS A 2 -55.09 5.10 15.33
C LYS A 2 -53.97 6.02 15.82
N ASP A 3 -52.75 5.61 15.57
CA ASP A 3 -51.56 6.41 15.83
C ASP A 3 -51.40 7.50 14.77
N ILE A 4 -50.93 8.67 15.18
CA ILE A 4 -50.62 9.77 14.29
C ILE A 4 -49.23 10.33 14.52
N TRP A 5 -48.64 10.82 13.46
CA TRP A 5 -47.34 11.47 13.44
C TRP A 5 -47.48 12.85 12.81
N LYS A 6 -46.73 13.80 13.35
CA LYS A 6 -46.59 15.13 12.77
C LYS A 6 -45.33 15.15 11.92
N TYR A 7 -45.45 15.54 10.67
CA TYR A 7 -44.31 15.63 9.75
C TYR A 7 -43.92 17.08 9.49
N GLY A 8 -42.61 17.33 9.37
CA GLY A 8 -42.04 18.61 8.99
C GLY A 8 -41.41 18.57 7.60
N ARG A 9 -40.64 19.62 7.26
CA ARG A 9 -39.80 19.62 6.05
C ARG A 9 -38.66 18.59 6.12
N THR A 10 -38.23 18.25 7.32
CA THR A 10 -37.25 17.20 7.64
C THR A 10 -37.65 16.62 8.98
N GLY A 11 -37.65 15.29 9.11
CA GLY A 11 -38.04 14.61 10.34
C GLY A 11 -39.54 14.69 10.64
N GLY A 12 -39.87 14.24 11.85
CA GLY A 12 -41.22 14.25 12.41
C GLY A 12 -41.22 13.80 13.87
N GLU A 13 -42.41 13.78 14.46
CA GLU A 13 -42.62 13.36 15.84
C GLU A 13 -43.91 12.54 15.98
N TYR A 14 -43.91 11.60 16.91
CA TYR A 14 -45.14 10.92 17.30
C TYR A 14 -46.08 11.91 18.00
N ALA A 15 -47.30 12.04 17.49
CA ALA A 15 -48.26 13.03 17.94
C ALA A 15 -49.36 12.45 18.86
N GLY A 16 -49.42 11.12 19.01
CA GLY A 16 -50.35 10.44 19.90
C GLY A 16 -51.38 9.56 19.17
N LYS A 17 -52.46 9.23 19.87
CA LYS A 17 -53.58 8.42 19.36
C LYS A 17 -54.84 9.25 19.21
N VAL A 18 -55.57 8.98 18.14
CA VAL A 18 -56.85 9.62 17.82
C VAL A 18 -57.91 8.57 17.51
N LEU A 19 -59.17 8.97 17.47
CA LEU A 19 -60.26 8.07 17.06
C LEU A 19 -60.09 7.70 15.58
N ASP A 20 -60.55 6.51 15.21
CA ASP A 20 -60.32 5.96 13.85
C ASP A 20 -61.05 6.78 12.77
N ASP A 21 -62.18 7.38 13.14
CA ASP A 21 -63.05 8.23 12.32
C ASP A 21 -62.60 9.70 12.25
N MET A 22 -61.58 10.08 13.02
CA MET A 22 -61.08 11.45 13.01
C MET A 22 -60.35 11.75 11.69
N LEU A 23 -60.75 12.83 11.03
CA LEU A 23 -60.07 13.34 9.85
C LEU A 23 -58.67 13.83 10.22
N VAL A 24 -57.63 13.24 9.63
CA VAL A 24 -56.24 13.66 9.82
C VAL A 24 -55.93 14.75 8.80
N SER A 25 -55.59 15.93 9.27
CA SER A 25 -55.23 17.08 8.42
C SER A 25 -53.75 17.39 8.53
N VAL A 26 -53.22 18.10 7.53
CA VAL A 26 -51.84 18.64 7.58
C VAL A 26 -51.61 19.45 8.86
N PRO A 27 -50.43 19.36 9.51
CA PRO A 27 -49.24 18.60 9.14
C PRO A 27 -49.17 17.19 9.77
N TYR A 28 -50.30 16.51 9.95
CA TYR A 28 -50.36 15.16 10.54
C TYR A 28 -50.62 14.08 9.49
N THR A 29 -50.17 12.86 9.79
CA THR A 29 -50.41 11.64 9.00
C THR A 29 -50.68 10.46 9.95
N ASP A 30 -51.51 9.51 9.52
CA ASP A 30 -51.70 8.21 10.19
C ASP A 30 -50.84 7.09 9.57
N GLN A 31 -49.98 7.44 8.61
CA GLN A 31 -49.03 6.51 8.03
C GLN A 31 -47.81 6.36 8.95
N PRO A 32 -47.45 5.12 9.34
CA PRO A 32 -46.30 4.89 10.21
C PRO A 32 -44.99 5.20 9.48
N PRO A 33 -43.98 5.74 10.20
CA PRO A 33 -42.60 5.84 9.73
C PRO A 33 -42.05 4.49 9.27
N LEU A 34 -41.05 4.53 8.38
CA LEU A 34 -40.34 3.33 7.96
C LEU A 34 -39.57 2.77 9.16
N GLU A 35 -39.67 1.45 9.35
CA GLU A 35 -38.83 0.69 10.26
C GLU A 35 -37.60 0.17 9.52
N GLY A 36 -36.47 0.05 10.22
CA GLY A 36 -35.25 -0.48 9.64
C GLY A 36 -34.01 -0.10 10.42
N VAL A 37 -32.87 -0.29 9.78
CA VAL A 37 -31.55 0.04 10.31
C VAL A 37 -30.87 0.96 9.30
N ARG A 38 -30.25 2.02 9.79
CA ARG A 38 -29.41 2.92 8.99
C ARG A 38 -28.16 2.19 8.52
N THR A 39 -27.44 2.80 7.58
CA THR A 39 -26.19 2.23 7.02
C THR A 39 -25.07 2.08 8.05
N ASP A 40 -25.10 2.84 9.14
CA ASP A 40 -24.15 2.79 10.26
C ASP A 40 -24.52 1.73 11.33
N GLY A 41 -25.62 1.00 11.15
CA GLY A 41 -26.06 -0.04 12.08
C GLY A 41 -26.99 0.46 13.20
N GLU A 42 -27.26 1.76 13.28
CA GLU A 42 -28.20 2.32 14.24
C GLU A 42 -29.66 2.17 13.77
N PRO A 43 -30.65 2.09 14.67
CA PRO A 43 -32.06 2.02 14.29
C PRO A 43 -32.49 3.23 13.43
N LEU A 44 -33.25 2.99 12.37
CA LEU A 44 -33.84 4.06 11.57
C LEU A 44 -34.89 4.78 12.41
N THR A 45 -34.71 6.08 12.64
CA THR A 45 -35.63 6.88 13.43
C THR A 45 -36.48 7.80 12.55
N ILE A 46 -37.52 8.41 13.13
CA ILE A 46 -38.35 9.40 12.45
C ILE A 46 -37.53 10.65 12.05
N ALA A 47 -36.50 10.99 12.83
CA ALA A 47 -35.63 12.12 12.53
C ALA A 47 -34.84 11.93 11.22
N ASP A 48 -34.63 10.68 10.81
CA ASP A 48 -33.91 10.30 9.59
C ASP A 48 -34.83 10.23 8.36
N GLN A 49 -36.08 10.68 8.49
CA GLN A 49 -37.11 10.50 7.45
C GLN A 49 -37.84 11.80 7.16
N MET A 50 -38.42 11.90 5.97
CA MET A 50 -39.33 12.96 5.58
C MET A 50 -40.62 12.32 5.07
N PHE A 51 -41.77 12.89 5.40
CA PHE A 51 -43.03 12.45 4.81
C PHE A 51 -43.24 13.11 3.45
N ASP A 52 -43.51 12.32 2.41
CA ASP A 52 -43.91 12.82 1.10
C ASP A 52 -45.46 12.75 0.97
N PRO A 53 -46.18 13.89 1.04
CA PRO A 53 -47.64 13.90 0.94
C PRO A 53 -48.18 13.45 -0.41
N LYS A 54 -47.38 13.49 -1.49
CA LYS A 54 -47.81 13.01 -2.81
C LYS A 54 -47.78 11.49 -2.89
N LEU A 55 -46.78 10.88 -2.27
CA LEU A 55 -46.65 9.43 -2.18
C LEU A 55 -47.42 8.85 -0.98
N ASN A 56 -47.86 9.71 -0.06
CA ASN A 56 -48.51 9.35 1.19
C ASN A 56 -47.67 8.34 2.01
N GLN A 57 -46.36 8.55 2.08
CA GLN A 57 -45.44 7.65 2.80
C GLN A 57 -44.20 8.40 3.30
N TRP A 58 -43.51 7.79 4.26
CA TRP A 58 -42.21 8.26 4.72
C TRP A 58 -41.09 7.80 3.77
N ILE A 59 -40.09 8.66 3.58
CA ILE A 59 -38.88 8.39 2.81
C ILE A 59 -37.65 8.72 3.64
N VAL A 60 -36.56 7.97 3.46
CA VAL A 60 -35.30 8.21 4.18
C VAL A 60 -34.64 9.49 3.67
N LEU A 61 -34.23 10.36 4.59
CA LEU A 61 -33.35 11.49 4.32
C LEU A 61 -31.93 10.96 4.07
N MET A 62 -31.53 10.82 2.80
CA MET A 62 -30.11 10.65 2.48
C MET A 62 -29.42 12.02 2.59
N ASN A 63 -28.47 12.18 3.51
CA ASN A 63 -27.71 13.43 3.61
C ASN A 63 -26.73 13.54 2.43
N VAL A 64 -26.60 14.73 1.86
CA VAL A 64 -25.56 15.04 0.85
C VAL A 64 -24.15 14.81 1.42
N LEU A 65 -23.97 14.97 2.74
CA LEU A 65 -22.73 14.61 3.45
C LEU A 65 -22.37 13.13 3.27
N ASP A 66 -23.34 12.21 3.37
CA ASP A 66 -23.10 10.78 3.18
C ASP A 66 -22.61 10.46 1.76
N HIS A 67 -23.09 11.21 0.75
CA HIS A 67 -22.63 11.04 -0.63
C HIS A 67 -21.20 11.57 -0.86
N ASN A 68 -20.84 12.69 -0.23
CA ASN A 68 -19.48 13.24 -0.32
C ASN A 68 -18.46 12.35 0.37
N ASP A 69 -18.80 11.80 1.55
CA ASP A 69 -17.92 10.88 2.27
C ASP A 69 -17.70 9.59 1.47
N LEU A 70 -18.74 9.07 0.80
CA LEU A 70 -18.61 7.93 -0.10
C LEU A 70 -17.72 8.21 -1.32
N ASN A 71 -17.85 9.38 -1.94
CA ASN A 71 -17.00 9.77 -3.08
C ASN A 71 -15.54 9.95 -2.66
N ASN A 72 -15.30 10.57 -1.49
CA ASN A 72 -13.96 10.71 -0.92
C ASN A 72 -13.34 9.35 -0.60
N LEU A 73 -14.12 8.43 -0.03
CA LEU A 73 -13.66 7.07 0.26
C LEU A 73 -13.30 6.32 -1.02
N LYS A 74 -14.12 6.43 -2.07
CA LYS A 74 -13.81 5.83 -3.38
C LYS A 74 -12.52 6.39 -3.97
N ALA A 75 -12.35 7.71 -3.95
CA ALA A 75 -11.12 8.36 -4.43
C ALA A 75 -9.89 7.92 -3.63
N MET A 76 -10.02 7.75 -2.31
CA MET A 76 -8.96 7.23 -1.46
C MET A 76 -8.61 5.78 -1.82
N TYR A 77 -9.59 4.91 -2.06
CA TYR A 77 -9.33 3.53 -2.49
C TYR A 77 -8.58 3.47 -3.81
N GLU A 78 -8.99 4.25 -4.82
CA GLU A 78 -8.31 4.32 -6.12
C GLU A 78 -6.87 4.83 -5.98
N ALA A 79 -6.64 5.84 -5.13
CA ALA A 79 -5.29 6.35 -4.84
C ALA A 79 -4.42 5.28 -4.15
N LEU A 80 -4.98 4.56 -3.17
CA LEU A 80 -4.27 3.48 -2.47
C LEU A 80 -3.95 2.31 -3.38
N GLU A 81 -4.85 1.94 -4.30
CA GLU A 81 -4.60 0.90 -5.29
C GLU A 81 -3.44 1.27 -6.20
N HIS A 82 -3.43 2.50 -6.72
CA HIS A 82 -2.34 3.02 -7.54
C HIS A 82 -1.00 3.06 -6.78
N GLU A 83 -1.00 3.52 -5.53
CA GLU A 83 0.21 3.54 -4.69
C GLU A 83 0.73 2.13 -4.42
N ASN A 84 -0.17 1.17 -4.17
CA ASN A 84 0.19 -0.23 -3.97
C ASN A 84 0.82 -0.84 -5.23
N ASP A 85 0.31 -0.52 -6.42
CA ASP A 85 0.90 -0.98 -7.68
C ASP A 85 2.28 -0.36 -7.94
N ASN A 86 2.47 0.91 -7.61
CA ASN A 86 3.80 1.55 -7.63
C ASN A 86 4.78 0.84 -6.68
N LEU A 87 4.34 0.51 -5.47
CA LEU A 87 5.15 -0.22 -4.49
C LEU A 87 5.54 -1.61 -4.99
N LYS A 88 4.63 -2.35 -5.63
CA LYS A 88 4.94 -3.66 -6.24
C LYS A 88 6.00 -3.52 -7.33
N GLN A 89 5.89 -2.52 -8.20
CA GLN A 89 6.87 -2.28 -9.26
C GLN A 89 8.25 -1.90 -8.69
N LEU A 90 8.28 -1.03 -7.69
CA LEU A 90 9.53 -0.64 -7.01
C LEU A 90 10.19 -1.85 -6.34
N ASN A 91 9.41 -2.67 -5.65
CA ASN A 91 9.91 -3.88 -5.01
C ASN A 91 10.51 -4.86 -6.02
N ALA A 92 9.85 -5.08 -7.16
CA ALA A 92 10.39 -5.91 -8.25
C ALA A 92 11.73 -5.35 -8.79
N LYS A 93 11.83 -4.04 -8.98
CA LYS A 93 13.07 -3.39 -9.43
C LYS A 93 14.20 -3.54 -8.40
N ILE A 94 13.91 -3.41 -7.11
CA ILE A 94 14.89 -3.60 -6.04
C ILE A 94 15.37 -5.06 -6.01
N MET A 95 14.47 -6.04 -6.16
CA MET A 95 14.85 -7.45 -6.22
C MET A 95 15.79 -7.75 -7.39
N LEU A 96 15.50 -7.23 -8.58
CA LEU A 96 16.37 -7.37 -9.76
C LEU A 96 17.74 -6.73 -9.54
N ASN A 97 17.78 -5.51 -9.01
CA ASN A 97 19.04 -4.84 -8.70
C ASN A 97 19.86 -5.61 -7.66
N ASN A 98 19.22 -6.19 -6.64
CA ASN A 98 19.89 -6.99 -5.63
C ASN A 98 20.52 -8.26 -6.22
N VAL A 99 19.86 -8.91 -7.19
CA VAL A 99 20.43 -10.05 -7.92
C VAL A 99 21.64 -9.63 -8.76
N ALA A 100 21.53 -8.53 -9.50
CA ALA A 100 22.63 -7.99 -10.30
C ALA A 100 23.87 -7.66 -9.44
N ILE A 101 23.68 -6.98 -8.32
CA ILE A 101 24.77 -6.62 -7.40
C ILE A 101 25.43 -7.87 -6.79
N LYS A 102 24.65 -8.91 -6.46
CA LYS A 102 25.21 -10.17 -5.96
C LYS A 102 26.08 -10.87 -7.01
N GLN A 103 25.63 -10.85 -8.26
CA GLN A 103 26.40 -11.40 -9.38
C GLN A 103 27.71 -10.62 -9.59
N GLU A 104 27.64 -9.29 -9.67
CA GLU A 104 28.83 -8.43 -9.80
C GLU A 104 29.83 -8.63 -8.65
N ASN A 105 29.34 -8.76 -7.41
CA ASN A 105 30.19 -9.04 -6.25
C ASN A 105 30.90 -10.39 -6.33
N THR A 106 30.24 -11.40 -6.92
CA THR A 106 30.82 -12.73 -7.11
C THR A 106 31.95 -12.67 -8.14
N GLU A 107 31.71 -11.98 -9.27
CA GLU A 107 32.72 -11.77 -10.31
C GLU A 107 33.90 -10.93 -9.81
N LEU A 108 33.65 -9.89 -9.01
CA LEU A 108 34.72 -9.09 -8.39
C LEU A 108 35.57 -9.93 -7.43
N LYS A 109 34.96 -10.82 -6.65
CA LYS A 109 35.68 -11.73 -5.77
C LYS A 109 36.57 -12.69 -6.56
N GLU A 110 36.05 -13.30 -7.62
CA GLU A 110 36.84 -14.17 -8.51
C GLU A 110 38.03 -13.42 -9.14
N LYS A 111 37.81 -12.18 -9.59
CA LYS A 111 38.90 -11.34 -10.12
C LYS A 111 39.95 -11.03 -9.06
N ALA A 112 39.53 -10.72 -7.83
CA ALA A 112 40.44 -10.45 -6.72
C ALA A 112 41.28 -11.69 -6.36
N ASP A 113 40.65 -12.86 -6.29
CA ASP A 113 41.32 -14.14 -6.04
C ASP A 113 42.32 -14.48 -7.15
N ASN A 114 41.94 -14.27 -8.42
CA ASN A 114 42.83 -14.46 -9.57
C ASN A 114 44.05 -13.50 -9.52
N LEU A 115 43.85 -12.24 -9.16
CA LEU A 115 44.94 -11.27 -9.00
C LEU A 115 45.89 -11.68 -7.86
N ALA A 116 45.36 -12.16 -6.74
CA ALA A 116 46.17 -12.66 -5.63
C ALA A 116 47.02 -13.88 -6.03
N GLN A 117 46.44 -14.81 -6.82
CA GLN A 117 47.16 -15.95 -7.37
C GLN A 117 48.27 -15.53 -8.34
N ILE A 118 47.98 -14.60 -9.26
CA ILE A 118 48.97 -14.07 -10.20
C ILE A 118 50.12 -13.40 -9.43
N ASN A 119 49.79 -12.54 -8.47
CA ASN A 119 50.80 -11.85 -7.65
C ASN A 119 51.70 -12.85 -6.91
N SER A 120 51.11 -13.90 -6.33
CA SER A 120 51.88 -14.95 -5.65
C SER A 120 52.83 -15.68 -6.60
N LYS A 121 52.39 -16.03 -7.82
CA LYS A 121 53.24 -16.65 -8.85
C LYS A 121 54.38 -15.71 -9.26
N VAL A 122 54.08 -14.44 -9.50
CA VAL A 122 55.09 -13.43 -9.89
C VAL A 122 56.16 -13.28 -8.81
N ILE A 123 55.77 -13.22 -7.53
CA ILE A 123 56.72 -13.15 -6.41
C ILE A 123 57.63 -14.37 -6.40
N LEU A 124 57.08 -15.58 -6.51
CA LEU A 124 57.86 -16.82 -6.50
C LEU A 124 58.84 -16.88 -7.69
N THR A 125 58.38 -16.57 -8.90
CA THR A 125 59.25 -16.53 -10.08
C THR A 125 60.33 -15.45 -9.95
N SER A 126 60.01 -14.27 -9.41
CA SER A 126 60.99 -13.20 -9.18
C SER A 126 62.06 -13.60 -8.18
N LEU A 127 61.68 -14.31 -7.10
CA LEU A 127 62.62 -14.84 -6.12
C LEU A 127 63.53 -15.90 -6.75
N GLN A 128 62.97 -16.82 -7.54
CA GLN A 128 63.74 -17.83 -8.25
C GLN A 128 64.73 -17.20 -9.24
N ASN A 129 64.26 -16.28 -10.08
CA ASN A 129 65.12 -15.56 -11.02
C ASN A 129 66.25 -14.81 -10.30
N SER A 130 65.97 -14.21 -9.15
CA SER A 130 66.99 -13.52 -8.35
C SER A 130 68.06 -14.49 -7.83
N LYS A 131 67.65 -15.70 -7.45
CA LYS A 131 68.56 -16.77 -7.03
C LYS A 131 69.40 -17.27 -8.20
N ASP A 132 68.78 -17.57 -9.34
CA ASP A 132 69.46 -18.05 -10.55
C ASP A 132 70.51 -17.02 -11.03
N ILE A 133 70.17 -15.72 -11.01
CA ILE A 133 71.11 -14.65 -11.35
C ILE A 133 72.31 -14.62 -10.40
N ALA A 134 72.10 -14.87 -9.10
CA ALA A 134 73.20 -14.89 -8.13
C ALA A 134 74.13 -16.09 -8.37
N GLU A 135 73.58 -17.28 -8.63
CA GLU A 135 74.35 -18.49 -8.94
C GLU A 135 75.16 -18.32 -10.23
N ILE A 136 74.57 -17.76 -11.29
CA ILE A 136 75.28 -17.48 -12.55
C ILE A 136 76.44 -16.51 -12.33
N LYS A 137 76.25 -15.45 -11.53
CA LYS A 137 77.32 -14.49 -11.21
C LYS A 137 78.48 -15.15 -10.46
N GLU A 138 78.18 -16.06 -9.55
CA GLU A 138 79.20 -16.80 -8.80
C GLU A 138 80.02 -17.71 -9.73
N GLN A 139 79.36 -18.44 -10.62
CA GLN A 139 80.01 -19.30 -11.62
C GLN A 139 80.93 -18.50 -12.56
N LEU A 140 80.46 -17.37 -13.10
CA LEU A 140 81.26 -16.51 -13.99
C LEU A 140 82.52 -15.96 -13.31
N ASN A 141 82.43 -15.57 -12.04
CA ASN A 141 83.59 -15.07 -11.31
C ASN A 141 84.62 -16.18 -11.06
N SER A 142 84.17 -17.40 -10.77
CA SER A 142 85.06 -18.54 -10.56
C SER A 142 85.79 -19.02 -11.82
N GLU A 143 85.18 -18.88 -13.00
CA GLU A 143 85.82 -19.19 -14.28
C GLU A 143 86.87 -18.14 -14.69
N SER A 144 86.73 -16.89 -14.24
CA SER A 144 87.67 -15.80 -14.55
C SER A 144 88.98 -15.85 -13.75
N GLU A 145 88.98 -16.47 -12.56
CA GLU A 145 90.21 -16.66 -11.75
C GLU A 145 91.03 -17.89 -12.19
N GLY A 146 90.49 -18.75 -13.05
CA GLY A 146 91.16 -19.96 -13.56
C GLY A 146 91.76 -19.83 -14.97
N GLY A 147 91.60 -18.69 -15.64
CA GLY A 147 92.14 -18.43 -16.98
C GLY A 147 93.26 -17.39 -16.93
N GLU A 148 94.51 -17.86 -17.04
CA GLU A 148 95.73 -17.07 -17.29
C GLU A 148 95.67 -16.22 -18.55
#